data_AF-A0A0N5D2J3-F1
#
_entry.id   AF-A0A0N5D2J3-F1
#
_cell.length_a   1.000
_cell.length_b   1.000
_cell.length_c   1.000
_cell.angle_alpha   90.00
_cell.angle_beta   90.00
_cell.angle_gamma   90.00
#
_symmetry.space_group_name_H-M   'P 1'
#
loop_
_entity.id
_entity.type
_entity.pdbx_description
1 polymer ?
#
loop_
_entity_poly.entity_id
_entity_poly.type
_entity_poly.pdbx_seq_one_letter_code
_entity_poly.pdbx_strand_id
1 'polypeptide(L)'
;MSGDPIRFNEIKTNQFSSAVEKKMLQKMKSSSSLMRLLALMAFGMWDEIINLWNIGEWDQLFTLLLSRAPSSKIRRLCSNLTQRLIDEGVILNTALPAIVADDVEAVVVAMEMYENNDCMALTTILRQCVGGGSSRTVKMGKEYKSVLLHFIKKLEKERQFRLALDFLQMISKDDYTEDMHLLCSSLHRADRYSGTEVQPGENFMAETEAVSTQNAPFVIRIVSSQEANGLWDNSKKNKSTSTFPCVTSKKSVILHF
;
A
#
# COMPACT_ATOMS: atom_id res chain seq x y z
N MET A 1 26.42 43.04 8.69
CA MET A 1 25.17 43.28 7.92
C MET A 1 24.19 42.20 8.33
N SER A 2 23.27 42.55 9.21
CA SER A 2 22.26 41.66 9.81
C SER A 2 21.03 41.68 8.91
N GLY A 3 20.69 40.54 8.30
CA GLY A 3 19.51 40.39 7.46
C GLY A 3 18.35 39.85 8.29
N ASP A 4 17.31 40.64 8.47
CA ASP A 4 16.09 40.23 9.17
C ASP A 4 15.31 39.19 8.34
N PRO A 5 14.73 38.15 8.98
CA PRO A 5 13.92 37.16 8.29
C PRO A 5 12.53 37.72 7.94
N ILE A 6 12.15 37.52 6.67
CA ILE A 6 10.84 37.85 6.11
C ILE A 6 9.76 37.02 6.84
N ARG A 7 8.90 37.69 7.62
CA ARG A 7 7.70 37.10 8.20
C ARG A 7 6.65 36.88 7.10
N PHE A 8 6.34 35.63 6.80
CA PHE A 8 5.14 35.27 6.05
C PHE A 8 3.91 35.47 6.94
N ASN A 9 3.06 36.42 6.57
CA ASN A 9 1.75 36.59 7.19
C ASN A 9 0.87 35.37 6.85
N GLU A 10 0.44 34.65 7.89
CA GLU A 10 -0.65 33.70 7.80
C GLU A 10 -1.90 34.39 7.25
N ILE A 11 -2.30 34.01 6.04
CA ILE A 11 -3.57 34.40 5.46
C ILE A 11 -4.67 33.72 6.29
N LYS A 12 -5.28 34.48 7.20
CA LYS A 12 -6.53 34.10 7.89
C LYS A 12 -7.67 34.01 6.88
N THR A 13 -7.70 32.92 6.12
CA THR A 13 -8.91 32.42 5.45
C THR A 13 -9.56 31.44 6.42
N ASN A 14 -10.88 31.58 6.65
CA ASN A 14 -11.78 30.65 7.36
C ASN A 14 -12.43 31.15 8.67
N GLN A 15 -12.95 32.39 8.71
CA GLN A 15 -13.99 32.74 9.70
C GLN A 15 -15.32 33.21 9.11
N PHE A 16 -15.36 33.65 7.84
CA PHE A 16 -16.62 34.05 7.18
C PHE A 16 -17.43 32.88 6.59
N SER A 17 -16.90 31.65 6.55
CA SER A 17 -17.54 30.49 5.91
C SER A 17 -18.70 29.90 6.71
N SER A 18 -18.62 29.92 8.05
CA SER A 18 -19.48 29.12 8.94
C SER A 18 -20.97 29.52 8.90
N ALA A 19 -21.30 30.80 8.80
CA ALA A 19 -22.69 31.25 8.80
C ALA A 19 -23.40 30.99 7.47
N VAL A 20 -22.68 31.13 6.35
CA VAL A 20 -23.20 30.88 5.00
C VAL A 20 -23.38 29.38 4.79
N GLU A 21 -22.40 28.56 5.19
CA GLU A 21 -22.48 27.09 5.16
C GLU A 21 -23.68 26.57 5.94
N LYS A 22 -23.89 27.05 7.18
CA LYS A 22 -25.03 26.61 8.01
C LYS A 22 -26.38 26.96 7.40
N LYS A 23 -26.51 28.17 6.83
CA LYS A 23 -27.76 28.62 6.20
C LYS A 23 -28.05 27.85 4.91
N MET A 24 -27.01 27.49 4.15
CA MET A 24 -27.16 26.66 2.95
C MET A 24 -27.49 25.20 3.28
N LEU A 25 -26.83 24.61 4.29
CA LEU A 25 -27.14 23.26 4.77
C LEU A 25 -28.59 23.13 5.26
N GLN A 26 -29.13 24.16 5.92
CA GLN A 26 -30.56 24.20 6.30
C GLN A 26 -31.49 24.19 5.08
N LYS A 27 -31.17 24.96 4.04
CA LYS A 27 -32.00 25.06 2.84
C LYS A 27 -31.96 23.78 1.97
N MET A 28 -30.87 23.03 2.02
CA MET A 28 -30.71 21.77 1.27
C MET A 28 -31.41 20.56 1.90
N LYS A 29 -31.88 20.66 3.15
CA LYS A 29 -32.63 19.56 3.79
C LYS A 29 -34.00 19.28 3.14
N SER A 30 -34.53 20.20 2.32
CA SER A 30 -35.84 20.07 1.66
C SER A 30 -35.79 19.77 0.16
N SER A 31 -34.60 19.70 -0.46
CA SER A 31 -34.43 19.45 -1.91
C SER A 31 -34.21 17.97 -2.22
N SER A 32 -34.46 17.53 -3.47
CA SER A 32 -34.07 16.19 -3.93
C SER A 32 -32.59 15.91 -3.67
N SER A 33 -32.25 14.65 -3.34
CA SER A 33 -30.88 14.21 -3.00
C SER A 33 -29.85 14.61 -4.06
N LEU A 34 -30.22 14.55 -5.34
CA LEU A 34 -29.38 14.94 -6.46
C LEU A 34 -29.06 16.45 -6.48
N MET A 35 -30.05 17.31 -6.26
CA MET A 35 -29.82 18.77 -6.22
C MET A 35 -28.91 19.17 -5.07
N ARG A 36 -29.09 18.54 -3.90
CA ARG A 36 -28.20 18.74 -2.75
C ARG A 36 -26.76 18.33 -3.08
N LEU A 37 -26.57 17.17 -3.69
CA LEU A 37 -25.24 16.69 -4.08
C LEU A 37 -24.57 17.62 -5.09
N LEU A 38 -25.28 18.02 -6.14
CA LEU A 38 -24.76 18.95 -7.15
C LEU A 38 -24.35 20.28 -6.53
N ALA A 39 -25.15 20.80 -5.59
CA ALA A 39 -24.81 22.03 -4.90
C ALA A 39 -23.56 21.86 -4.01
N LEU A 40 -23.46 20.79 -3.21
CA LEU A 40 -22.26 20.53 -2.40
C LEU A 40 -20.99 20.41 -3.27
N MET A 41 -21.09 19.75 -4.43
CA MET A 41 -19.96 19.67 -5.38
C MET A 41 -19.60 21.05 -5.95
N ALA A 42 -20.60 21.85 -6.34
CA ALA A 42 -20.39 23.20 -6.85
C ALA A 42 -19.72 24.12 -5.82
N PHE A 43 -20.02 23.94 -4.53
CA PHE A 43 -19.37 24.66 -3.43
C PHE A 43 -18.06 23.99 -2.96
N GLY A 44 -17.67 22.86 -3.53
CA GLY A 44 -16.45 22.14 -3.15
C GLY A 44 -16.45 21.56 -1.73
N MET A 45 -17.64 21.33 -1.17
CA MET A 45 -17.87 20.78 0.17
C MET A 45 -17.77 19.24 0.17
N TRP A 46 -16.62 18.72 -0.28
CA TRP A 46 -16.41 17.29 -0.47
C TRP A 46 -16.44 16.48 0.84
N ASP A 47 -15.96 17.05 1.93
CA ASP A 47 -16.00 16.40 3.25
C ASP A 47 -17.44 16.14 3.71
N GLU A 48 -18.35 17.08 3.44
CA GLU A 48 -19.78 16.91 3.73
C GLU A 48 -20.44 15.85 2.83
N ILE A 49 -20.03 15.78 1.55
CA ILE A 49 -20.46 14.70 0.65
C ILE A 49 -20.02 13.35 1.23
N ILE A 50 -18.76 13.24 1.66
CA ILE A 50 -18.23 12.01 2.27
C ILE A 50 -19.03 11.64 3.50
N ASN A 51 -19.46 12.56 4.36
CA ASN A 51 -20.19 12.23 5.58
C ASN A 51 -21.66 11.85 5.32
N LEU A 52 -22.29 12.45 4.31
CA LEU A 52 -23.72 12.25 4.03
C LEU A 52 -24.00 11.07 3.10
N TRP A 53 -23.01 10.61 2.35
CA TRP A 53 -23.19 9.51 1.40
C TRP A 53 -23.53 8.20 2.13
N ASN A 54 -24.31 7.32 1.52
CA ASN A 54 -24.57 6.01 2.09
C ASN A 54 -23.30 5.14 2.01
N ILE A 55 -22.77 4.64 3.12
CA ILE A 55 -21.53 3.84 3.10
C ILE A 55 -21.67 2.56 2.29
N GLY A 56 -22.89 2.02 2.15
CA GLY A 56 -23.16 0.85 1.31
C GLY A 56 -22.86 1.08 -0.17
N GLU A 57 -22.74 2.35 -0.59
CA GLU A 57 -22.42 2.79 -1.96
C GLU A 57 -21.09 3.56 -1.99
N TRP A 58 -20.13 3.16 -1.14
CA TRP A 58 -18.82 3.81 -1.03
C TRP A 58 -18.04 3.81 -2.35
N ASP A 59 -18.24 2.81 -3.21
CA ASP A 59 -17.57 2.63 -4.50
C ASP A 59 -17.98 3.72 -5.50
N GLN A 60 -19.26 4.08 -5.51
CA GLN A 60 -19.79 5.19 -6.29
C GLN A 60 -19.23 6.52 -5.78
N LEU A 61 -19.18 6.72 -4.46
CA LEU A 61 -18.56 7.90 -3.86
C LEU A 61 -17.07 7.97 -4.23
N PHE A 62 -16.34 6.87 -4.10
CA PHE A 62 -14.91 6.82 -4.43
C PHE A 62 -14.67 7.17 -5.89
N THR A 63 -15.46 6.62 -6.81
CA THR A 63 -15.40 6.95 -8.24
C THR A 63 -15.70 8.43 -8.51
N LEU A 64 -16.67 9.00 -7.78
CA LEU A 64 -16.98 10.43 -7.85
C LEU A 64 -15.81 11.29 -7.38
N LEU A 65 -15.16 10.93 -6.27
CA LEU A 65 -13.98 11.63 -5.76
C LEU A 65 -12.85 11.63 -6.78
N LEU A 66 -12.52 10.47 -7.35
CA LEU A 66 -11.43 10.35 -8.32
C LEU A 66 -11.70 11.12 -9.62
N SER A 67 -12.96 11.17 -10.06
CA SER A 67 -13.32 11.79 -11.35
C SER A 67 -13.62 13.28 -11.27
N ARG A 68 -14.07 13.79 -10.12
CA ARG A 68 -14.59 15.17 -10.00
C ARG A 68 -13.92 16.01 -8.92
N ALA A 69 -13.30 15.41 -7.91
CA ALA A 69 -12.65 16.22 -6.88
C ALA A 69 -11.37 16.87 -7.40
N PRO A 70 -10.99 18.05 -6.89
CA PRO A 70 -9.69 18.65 -7.22
C PRO A 70 -8.56 17.70 -6.85
N SER A 71 -7.61 17.48 -7.76
CA SER A 71 -6.50 16.54 -7.58
C SER A 71 -5.70 16.79 -6.29
N SER A 72 -5.52 18.06 -5.91
CA SER A 72 -4.85 18.46 -4.68
C SER A 72 -5.57 18.03 -3.39
N LYS A 73 -6.85 17.68 -3.46
CA LYS A 73 -7.66 17.22 -2.32
C LYS A 73 -7.89 15.71 -2.31
N ILE A 74 -7.71 15.01 -3.43
CA ILE A 74 -8.04 13.58 -3.57
C ILE A 74 -7.44 12.74 -2.44
N ARG A 75 -6.15 12.92 -2.14
CA ARG A 75 -5.46 12.17 -1.09
C ARG A 75 -6.13 12.32 0.28
N ARG A 76 -6.41 13.56 0.69
CA ARG A 76 -7.09 13.87 1.96
C ARG A 76 -8.51 13.32 1.99
N LEU A 77 -9.25 13.46 0.90
CA LEU A 77 -10.63 12.98 0.80
C LEU A 77 -10.69 11.45 0.85
N CYS A 78 -9.75 10.75 0.21
CA CYS A 78 -9.65 9.30 0.30
C CYS A 78 -9.24 8.85 1.70
N SER A 79 -8.37 9.58 2.40
CA SER A 79 -8.06 9.32 3.81
C SER A 79 -9.31 9.47 4.70
N ASN A 80 -10.10 10.52 4.51
CA ASN A 80 -11.35 10.71 5.25
C ASN A 80 -12.37 9.60 4.96
N LEU A 81 -12.51 9.18 3.70
CA LEU A 81 -13.36 8.05 3.33
C LEU A 81 -12.87 6.73 3.95
N THR A 82 -11.55 6.53 3.97
CA THR A 82 -10.91 5.36 4.61
C THR A 82 -11.27 5.30 6.09
N GLN A 83 -11.07 6.40 6.82
CA GLN A 83 -11.40 6.47 8.24
C GLN A 83 -12.88 6.18 8.48
N ARG A 84 -13.78 6.77 7.68
CA ARG A 84 -15.21 6.52 7.79
C ARG A 84 -15.58 5.05 7.56
N LEU A 85 -14.97 4.40 6.56
CA LEU A 85 -15.18 2.97 6.29
C LEU A 85 -14.71 2.10 7.46
N ILE A 86 -13.60 2.47 8.12
CA ILE A 86 -13.13 1.80 9.35
C ILE A 86 -14.14 2.00 10.49
N ASP A 87 -14.57 3.24 10.72
CA ASP A 87 -15.51 3.59 11.80
C ASP A 87 -16.86 2.89 11.65
N GLU A 88 -17.31 2.67 10.41
CA GLU A 88 -18.54 1.95 10.08
C GLU A 88 -18.35 0.42 9.95
N GLY A 89 -17.14 -0.10 10.21
CA GLY A 89 -16.83 -1.53 10.26
C GLY A 89 -16.70 -2.21 8.88
N VAL A 90 -16.59 -1.44 7.80
CA VAL A 90 -16.47 -1.95 6.42
C VAL A 90 -14.99 -2.11 6.03
N ILE A 91 -14.24 -2.85 6.84
CA ILE A 91 -12.77 -2.86 6.85
C ILE A 91 -12.15 -3.31 5.52
N LEU A 92 -12.66 -4.36 4.87
CA LEU A 92 -12.09 -4.85 3.60
C LEU A 92 -12.13 -3.81 2.45
N ASN A 93 -13.12 -2.91 2.48
CA ASN A 93 -13.32 -1.92 1.43
C ASN A 93 -12.43 -0.67 1.62
N THR A 94 -11.74 -0.55 2.76
CA THR A 94 -10.87 0.60 3.06
C THR A 94 -9.58 0.57 2.23
N ALA A 95 -9.16 -0.60 1.74
CA ALA A 95 -7.88 -0.78 1.06
C ALA A 95 -7.71 0.15 -0.15
N LEU A 96 -8.72 0.27 -1.01
CA LEU A 96 -8.62 1.07 -2.24
C LEU A 96 -8.50 2.59 -1.94
N PRO A 97 -9.40 3.19 -1.13
CA PRO A 97 -9.20 4.57 -0.67
C PRO A 97 -7.88 4.79 0.07
N ALA A 98 -7.45 3.84 0.91
CA ALA A 98 -6.20 3.93 1.65
C ALA A 98 -4.97 3.97 0.73
N ILE A 99 -4.95 3.15 -0.34
CA ILE A 99 -3.88 3.16 -1.35
C ILE A 99 -3.78 4.54 -2.02
N VAL A 100 -4.91 5.13 -2.42
CA VAL A 100 -4.93 6.46 -3.04
C VAL A 100 -4.53 7.56 -2.03
N ALA A 101 -4.86 7.35 -0.75
CA ALA A 101 -4.48 8.24 0.33
C ALA A 101 -2.98 8.17 0.71
N ASP A 102 -2.25 7.14 0.25
CA ASP A 102 -0.94 6.76 0.81
C ASP A 102 -0.99 6.45 2.31
N ASP A 103 -2.03 5.73 2.72
CA ASP A 103 -2.21 5.32 4.11
C ASP A 103 -1.90 3.83 4.25
N VAL A 104 -0.61 3.50 4.37
CA VAL A 104 -0.14 2.12 4.50
C VAL A 104 -0.69 1.45 5.76
N GLU A 105 -0.90 2.19 6.86
CA GLU A 105 -1.49 1.63 8.08
C GLU A 105 -2.91 1.17 7.83
N ALA A 106 -3.74 2.01 7.21
CA ALA A 106 -5.10 1.63 6.90
C ALA A 106 -5.18 0.46 5.90
N VAL A 107 -4.23 0.33 4.97
CA VAL A 107 -4.12 -0.85 4.11
C VAL A 107 -3.83 -2.11 4.93
N VAL A 108 -2.88 -2.06 5.87
CA VAL A 108 -2.56 -3.20 6.73
C VAL A 108 -3.79 -3.62 7.54
N VAL A 109 -4.52 -2.66 8.11
CA VAL A 109 -5.77 -2.91 8.84
C VAL A 109 -6.82 -3.54 7.91
N ALA A 110 -6.97 -3.03 6.68
CA ALA A 110 -7.87 -3.61 5.68
C ALA A 110 -7.56 -5.07 5.37
N MET A 111 -6.27 -5.42 5.45
CA MET A 111 -5.72 -6.71 5.08
C MET A 111 -5.53 -7.67 6.24
N GLU A 112 -5.99 -7.34 7.45
CA GLU A 112 -5.85 -8.19 8.64
C GLU A 112 -6.43 -9.61 8.45
N MET A 113 -7.41 -9.76 7.55
CA MET A 113 -8.06 -11.04 7.23
C MET A 113 -7.25 -11.92 6.26
N TYR A 114 -6.20 -11.39 5.62
CA TYR A 114 -5.37 -12.14 4.68
C TYR A 114 -4.21 -12.83 5.40
N GLU A 115 -3.64 -13.88 4.78
CA GLU A 115 -2.42 -14.47 5.31
C GLU A 115 -1.29 -13.44 5.36
N ASN A 116 -0.49 -13.50 6.42
CA ASN A 116 0.59 -12.54 6.69
C ASN A 116 1.58 -12.39 5.51
N ASN A 117 1.77 -13.44 4.69
CA ASN A 117 2.63 -13.40 3.51
C ASN A 117 2.07 -12.47 2.42
N ASP A 118 0.78 -12.58 2.11
CA ASP A 118 0.14 -11.79 1.06
C ASP A 118 -0.02 -10.33 1.49
N CYS A 119 -0.38 -10.13 2.76
CA CYS A 119 -0.43 -8.80 3.38
C CYS A 119 0.94 -8.10 3.30
N MET A 120 2.04 -8.79 3.63
CA MET A 120 3.38 -8.21 3.56
C MET A 120 3.86 -7.96 2.14
N ALA A 121 3.60 -8.88 1.20
CA ALA A 121 3.97 -8.68 -0.19
C ALA A 121 3.26 -7.44 -0.77
N LEU A 122 1.94 -7.32 -0.57
CA LEU A 122 1.17 -6.20 -1.10
C LEU A 122 1.56 -4.88 -0.43
N THR A 123 1.68 -4.84 0.90
CA THR A 123 2.06 -3.63 1.62
C THR A 123 3.48 -3.17 1.29
N THR A 124 4.40 -4.09 1.03
CA THR A 124 5.77 -3.77 0.57
C THR A 124 5.75 -3.17 -0.83
N ILE A 125 5.00 -3.77 -1.76
CA ILE A 125 4.84 -3.24 -3.13
C ILE A 125 4.21 -1.85 -3.07
N LEU A 126 3.13 -1.70 -2.29
CA LEU A 126 2.46 -0.43 -2.12
C LEU A 126 3.41 0.61 -1.56
N ARG A 127 4.17 0.31 -0.50
CA ARG A 127 5.16 1.25 0.04
C ARG A 127 6.22 1.67 -0.98
N GLN A 128 6.59 0.82 -1.93
CA GLN A 128 7.49 1.21 -3.01
C GLN A 128 6.80 2.10 -4.04
N CYS A 129 5.54 1.80 -4.37
CA CYS A 129 4.74 2.60 -5.30
C CYS A 129 4.39 3.98 -4.71
N VAL A 130 4.03 4.03 -3.43
CA VAL A 130 3.53 5.23 -2.78
C VAL A 130 4.68 5.96 -2.07
N GLY A 131 4.95 7.19 -2.53
CA GLY A 131 6.17 7.93 -2.19
C GLY A 131 7.22 8.01 -3.32
N GLY A 132 6.86 7.55 -4.53
CA GLY A 132 7.75 7.62 -5.70
C GLY A 132 9.03 6.81 -5.54
N GLY A 133 8.96 5.67 -4.85
CA GLY A 133 10.11 4.83 -4.52
C GLY A 133 10.95 5.29 -3.34
N SER A 134 10.65 6.45 -2.73
CA SER A 134 11.38 6.93 -1.57
C SER A 134 10.86 6.28 -0.29
N SER A 135 11.60 5.30 0.23
CA SER A 135 11.31 4.64 1.52
C SER A 135 11.28 5.60 2.72
N ARG A 136 11.78 6.84 2.55
CA ARG A 136 11.91 7.87 3.60
C ARG A 136 10.65 8.69 3.84
N THR A 137 9.67 8.65 2.93
CA THR A 137 8.51 9.56 3.00
C THR A 137 7.33 9.01 3.78
N VAL A 138 7.19 7.68 3.86
CA VAL A 138 6.05 7.05 4.54
C VAL A 138 6.48 6.65 5.95
N LYS A 139 5.97 7.36 6.96
CA LYS A 139 6.13 6.97 8.36
C LYS A 139 5.40 5.65 8.60
N MET A 140 6.11 4.64 9.09
CA MET A 140 5.49 3.39 9.50
C MET A 140 4.79 3.60 10.85
N GLY A 141 3.49 3.35 10.89
CA GLY A 141 2.76 3.27 12.13
C GLY A 141 2.97 1.92 12.82
N LYS A 142 2.17 1.71 13.86
CA LYS A 142 2.35 0.60 14.78
C LYS A 142 1.91 -0.74 14.17
N GLU A 143 0.85 -0.74 13.37
CA GLU A 143 0.27 -1.97 12.86
C GLU A 143 1.14 -2.55 11.74
N TYR A 144 1.61 -1.71 10.82
CA TYR A 144 2.59 -2.16 9.81
C TYR A 144 3.84 -2.74 10.46
N LYS A 145 4.39 -2.08 11.49
CA LYS A 145 5.56 -2.58 12.23
C LYS A 145 5.28 -3.94 12.88
N SER A 146 4.08 -4.14 13.42
CA SER A 146 3.66 -5.41 14.04
C SER A 146 3.61 -6.56 13.02
N VAL A 147 2.94 -6.35 11.88
CA VAL A 147 2.82 -7.36 10.82
C VAL A 147 4.18 -7.66 10.20
N LEU A 148 5.00 -6.63 9.95
CA LEU A 148 6.36 -6.79 9.46
C LEU A 148 7.23 -7.60 10.42
N LEU A 149 7.17 -7.32 11.73
CA LEU A 149 7.93 -8.06 12.73
C LEU A 149 7.48 -9.52 12.82
N HIS A 150 6.18 -9.79 12.74
CA HIS A 150 5.65 -11.14 12.69
C HIS A 150 6.20 -11.90 11.48
N PHE A 151 6.20 -11.26 10.31
CA PHE A 151 6.73 -11.82 9.08
C PHE A 151 8.24 -12.08 9.14
N ILE A 152 9.03 -11.16 9.70
CA ILE A 152 10.48 -11.37 9.92
C ILE A 152 10.72 -12.57 10.83
N LYS A 153 9.94 -12.75 11.91
CA LYS A 153 10.03 -13.93 12.78
C LYS A 153 9.66 -15.23 12.06
N LYS A 154 8.74 -15.18 11.09
CA LYS A 154 8.43 -16.32 10.23
C LYS A 154 9.62 -16.68 9.34
N LEU A 155 10.24 -15.69 8.69
CA LEU A 155 11.44 -15.89 7.87
C LEU A 155 12.63 -16.43 8.67
N GLU A 156 12.80 -15.99 9.91
CA GLU A 156 13.82 -16.53 10.84
C GLU A 156 13.61 -18.04 11.08
N LYS A 157 12.37 -18.47 11.34
CA LYS A 157 12.02 -19.89 11.53
C LYS A 157 12.28 -20.71 10.26
N GLU A 158 12.05 -20.12 9.09
CA GLU A 158 12.32 -20.72 7.78
C GLU A 158 13.81 -20.65 7.38
N ARG A 159 14.69 -20.14 8.25
CA ARG A 159 16.13 -19.95 8.02
C ARG A 159 16.46 -19.03 6.84
N GLN A 160 15.54 -18.15 6.45
CA GLN A 160 15.75 -17.14 5.41
C GLN A 160 16.33 -15.85 6.00
N PHE A 161 17.48 -15.95 6.67
CA PHE A 161 18.04 -14.87 7.49
C PHE A 161 18.36 -13.60 6.70
N ARG A 162 18.90 -13.75 5.48
CA ARG A 162 19.22 -12.61 4.64
C ARG A 162 17.99 -11.78 4.28
N LEU A 163 16.92 -12.45 3.85
CA LEU A 163 15.67 -11.79 3.52
C LEU A 163 15.05 -11.13 4.76
N ALA A 164 15.10 -11.80 5.91
CA ALA A 164 14.65 -11.24 7.18
C ALA A 164 15.40 -9.94 7.54
N LEU A 165 16.72 -9.91 7.34
CA LEU A 165 17.54 -8.71 7.53
C LEU A 165 17.19 -7.58 6.55
N ASP A 166 16.96 -7.90 5.28
CA ASP A 166 16.58 -6.91 4.26
C ASP A 166 15.22 -6.25 4.60
N PHE A 167 14.27 -7.03 5.13
CA PHE A 167 13.01 -6.50 5.65
C PHE A 167 13.19 -5.64 6.91
N LEU A 168 14.09 -6.02 7.82
CA LEU A 168 14.35 -5.22 9.02
C LEU A 168 15.01 -3.87 8.70
N GLN A 169 15.82 -3.81 7.64
CA GLN A 169 16.42 -2.55 7.14
C GLN A 169 15.39 -1.57 6.58
N MET A 170 14.17 -2.02 6.31
CA MET A 170 13.09 -1.14 5.87
C MET A 170 12.62 -0.18 6.96
N ILE A 171 12.81 -0.55 8.24
CA ILE A 171 12.47 0.24 9.42
C ILE A 171 13.66 1.16 9.75
N SER A 172 13.40 2.42 10.10
CA SER A 172 14.47 3.32 10.58
C SER A 172 15.08 2.77 11.87
N LYS A 173 16.39 2.89 12.06
CA LYS A 173 17.05 2.46 13.30
C LYS A 173 16.53 3.22 14.52
N ASP A 174 16.10 4.47 14.33
CA ASP A 174 15.51 5.30 15.39
C ASP A 174 14.13 4.79 15.84
N ASP A 175 13.50 3.95 15.01
CA ASP A 175 12.20 3.35 15.24
C ASP A 175 12.27 1.93 15.83
N TYR A 176 13.48 1.41 16.11
CA TYR A 176 13.67 0.05 16.62
C TYR A 176 13.22 -0.03 18.07
N THR A 177 12.43 -1.07 18.36
CA THR A 177 12.20 -1.51 19.74
C THR A 177 13.39 -2.34 20.22
N GLU A 178 13.52 -2.53 21.53
CA GLU A 178 14.54 -3.40 22.11
C GLU A 178 14.49 -4.82 21.51
N ASP A 179 13.28 -5.37 21.35
CA ASP A 179 13.05 -6.65 20.69
C ASP A 179 13.59 -6.71 19.26
N MET A 180 13.47 -5.61 18.50
CA MET A 180 14.00 -5.52 17.14
C MET A 180 15.53 -5.48 17.12
N HIS A 181 16.16 -4.80 18.09
CA HIS A 181 17.62 -4.81 18.24
C HIS A 181 18.16 -6.22 18.56
N LEU A 182 17.48 -6.94 19.46
CA LEU A 182 17.82 -8.31 19.81
C LEU A 182 17.64 -9.24 18.60
N LEU A 183 16.52 -9.12 17.88
CA LEU A 183 16.26 -9.87 16.67
C LEU A 183 17.30 -9.60 15.58
N CYS A 184 17.67 -8.34 15.34
CA CYS A 184 18.74 -7.96 14.41
C CYS A 184 20.07 -8.64 14.75
N SER A 185 20.43 -8.63 16.03
CA SER A 185 21.67 -9.24 16.53
C SER A 185 21.63 -10.78 16.45
N SER A 186 20.45 -11.38 16.62
CA SER A 186 20.21 -12.82 16.42
C SER A 186 20.42 -13.19 14.94
N LEU A 187 19.73 -12.48 14.05
CA LEU A 187 19.78 -12.71 12.59
C LEU A 187 21.20 -12.54 12.04
N HIS A 188 21.95 -11.52 12.43
CA HIS A 188 23.35 -11.33 12.01
C HIS A 188 24.30 -12.42 12.52
N ARG A 189 24.00 -13.07 13.65
CA ARG A 189 24.76 -14.23 14.10
C ARG A 189 24.39 -15.44 13.25
N ALA A 190 23.10 -15.73 13.09
CA ALA A 190 22.62 -16.87 12.31
C ALA A 190 23.07 -16.83 10.84
N ASP A 191 23.01 -15.65 10.20
CA ASP A 191 23.43 -15.44 8.80
C ASP A 191 24.92 -15.80 8.62
N ARG A 192 25.79 -15.36 9.55
CA ARG A 192 27.23 -15.69 9.52
C ARG A 192 27.51 -17.19 9.64
N TYR A 193 26.74 -17.91 10.44
CA TYR A 193 26.89 -19.37 10.58
C TYR A 193 26.27 -20.15 9.42
N SER A 194 25.31 -19.56 8.69
CA SER A 194 24.70 -20.20 7.53
C SER A 194 25.62 -20.22 6.30
N GLY A 195 26.55 -19.26 6.19
CA GLY A 195 27.54 -19.18 5.12
C GLY A 195 28.77 -20.08 5.29
N THR A 196 28.99 -20.63 6.49
CA THR A 196 29.94 -21.74 6.68
C THR A 196 29.27 -23.03 6.24
N GLU A 197 29.15 -23.23 4.92
CA GLU A 197 29.07 -24.58 4.39
C GLU A 197 30.29 -25.33 4.95
N VAL A 198 30.03 -26.24 5.88
CA VAL A 198 30.99 -27.24 6.28
C VAL A 198 31.40 -27.91 4.98
N GLN A 199 32.64 -27.67 4.54
CA GLN A 199 33.16 -28.42 3.40
C GLN A 199 32.95 -29.90 3.73
N PRO A 200 32.34 -30.69 2.84
CA PRO A 200 32.09 -32.10 3.07
C PRO A 200 33.44 -32.84 3.00
N GLY A 201 34.23 -32.70 4.07
CA GLY A 201 35.34 -33.55 4.38
C GLY A 201 34.80 -34.78 5.10
N GLU A 202 34.79 -35.89 4.36
CA GLU A 202 34.69 -37.28 4.84
C GLU A 202 33.28 -37.81 5.16
N ASN A 203 32.71 -38.48 4.13
CA ASN A 203 31.89 -39.70 4.20
C ASN A 203 30.80 -39.75 5.28
N PHE A 204 29.71 -39.00 5.09
CA PHE A 204 28.42 -39.37 5.68
C PHE A 204 27.44 -39.75 4.56
N MET A 205 27.26 -41.06 4.37
CA MET A 205 26.13 -41.60 3.62
C MET A 205 24.86 -41.36 4.44
N ALA A 206 24.08 -40.35 4.07
CA ALA A 206 22.72 -40.18 4.57
C ALA A 206 21.75 -40.31 3.39
N GLU A 207 20.91 -41.36 3.44
CA GLU A 207 19.79 -41.56 2.54
C GLU A 207 18.83 -40.38 2.67
N THR A 208 18.65 -39.62 1.59
CA THR A 208 17.69 -38.53 1.51
C THR A 208 16.41 -39.03 0.84
N GLU A 209 15.32 -39.12 1.61
CA GLU A 209 13.97 -39.26 1.07
C GLU A 209 13.53 -37.95 0.42
N ALA A 210 13.18 -38.02 -0.86
CA ALA A 210 12.73 -36.87 -1.64
C ALA A 210 11.30 -36.47 -1.27
N VAL A 211 11.15 -35.37 -0.54
CA VAL A 211 9.84 -34.70 -0.38
C VAL A 211 9.64 -33.72 -1.54
N SER A 212 8.68 -34.03 -2.40
CA SER A 212 8.20 -33.18 -3.49
C SER A 212 7.30 -32.06 -2.95
N THR A 213 7.74 -30.81 -3.02
CA THR A 213 6.89 -29.63 -2.77
C THR A 213 6.56 -28.94 -4.09
N GLN A 214 5.34 -29.17 -4.58
CA GLN A 214 4.77 -28.56 -5.79
C GLN A 214 4.21 -27.14 -5.58
N ASN A 215 4.91 -26.24 -4.88
CA ASN A 215 4.48 -24.84 -4.76
C ASN A 215 5.53 -23.90 -5.36
N ALA A 216 5.37 -23.61 -6.65
CA ALA A 216 6.19 -22.59 -7.32
C ALA A 216 5.68 -21.18 -6.91
N PRO A 217 6.56 -20.26 -6.48
CA PRO A 217 6.16 -18.89 -6.16
C PRO A 217 5.72 -18.14 -7.41
N PHE A 218 4.71 -17.27 -7.24
CA PHE A 218 4.29 -16.29 -8.23
C PHE A 218 5.39 -15.24 -8.40
N VAL A 219 5.86 -15.04 -9.63
CA VAL A 219 6.84 -14.01 -9.97
C VAL A 219 6.09 -12.76 -10.42
N ILE A 220 6.02 -11.74 -9.57
CA ILE A 220 5.52 -10.42 -9.93
C ILE A 220 6.68 -9.64 -10.54
N ARG A 221 6.64 -9.40 -11.85
CA ARG A 221 7.63 -8.55 -12.54
C ARG A 221 7.05 -7.15 -12.67
N ILE A 222 7.53 -6.22 -11.84
CA ILE A 222 7.25 -4.79 -12.00
C ILE A 222 8.17 -4.28 -13.11
N VAL A 223 7.58 -3.77 -14.20
CA VAL A 223 8.32 -3.28 -15.38
C VAL A 223 8.13 -1.76 -15.46
N SER A 224 9.18 -1.03 -15.81
CA SER A 224 9.08 0.43 -15.99
C SER A 224 8.19 0.79 -17.19
N SER A 225 7.57 1.97 -17.18
CA SER A 225 6.75 2.48 -18.30
C SER A 225 7.48 2.43 -19.65
N GLN A 226 8.81 2.65 -19.67
CA GLN A 226 9.63 2.56 -20.88
C GLN A 226 9.78 1.11 -21.39
N GLU A 227 9.93 0.13 -20.50
CA GLU A 227 10.01 -1.29 -20.88
C GLU A 227 8.64 -1.86 -21.30
N ALA A 228 7.55 -1.36 -20.71
CA ALA A 228 6.19 -1.77 -21.06
C ALA A 228 5.84 -1.42 -22.52
N ASN A 229 6.31 -0.27 -23.01
CA ASN A 229 6.11 0.16 -24.39
C ASN A 229 6.87 -0.75 -25.38
N GLY A 230 8.08 -1.19 -25.03
CA GLY A 230 8.87 -2.14 -25.85
C GLY A 230 8.25 -3.55 -25.91
N LEU A 231 7.59 -4.00 -24.84
CA LEU A 231 6.90 -5.29 -24.82
C LEU A 231 5.66 -5.30 -25.72
N TRP A 232 4.94 -4.17 -25.82
CA TRP A 232 3.76 -4.02 -26.66
C TRP A 232 4.09 -3.97 -28.15
N ASP A 233 5.19 -3.33 -28.54
CA ASP A 233 5.61 -3.24 -29.94
C ASP A 233 6.12 -4.58 -30.50
N ASN A 234 6.70 -5.44 -29.66
CA ASN A 234 7.11 -6.79 -30.08
C ASN A 234 5.92 -7.75 -30.26
N SER A 235 4.81 -7.53 -29.55
CA SER A 235 3.57 -8.31 -29.73
C SER A 235 2.92 -8.08 -31.09
N LYS A 236 3.08 -6.89 -31.69
CA LYS A 236 2.51 -6.57 -33.01
C LYS A 236 3.32 -7.10 -34.19
N LYS A 237 4.59 -7.49 -34.01
CA LYS A 237 5.46 -7.95 -35.10
C LYS A 237 5.41 -9.46 -35.36
N ASN A 238 4.88 -10.26 -34.44
CA ASN A 238 4.77 -11.71 -34.61
C ASN A 238 3.33 -12.14 -34.92
N LYS A 239 2.85 -11.83 -36.13
CA LYS A 239 1.66 -12.44 -36.72
C LYS A 239 1.98 -13.06 -38.08
N SER A 240 2.74 -14.15 -38.05
CA SER A 240 2.69 -15.15 -39.13
C SER A 240 3.23 -16.50 -38.64
N THR A 241 2.37 -17.52 -38.80
CA THR A 241 2.68 -18.96 -38.87
C THR A 241 3.35 -19.63 -37.67
N SER A 242 2.56 -20.34 -36.85
CA SER A 242 2.55 -21.82 -36.79
C SER A 242 1.93 -22.36 -35.49
N THR A 243 1.35 -23.55 -35.62
CA THR A 243 0.82 -24.52 -34.65
C THR A 243 1.44 -24.47 -33.24
N PHE A 244 0.59 -24.30 -32.21
CA PHE A 244 0.97 -24.45 -30.81
C PHE A 244 0.52 -25.82 -30.25
N PRO A 245 1.39 -26.57 -29.56
CA PRO A 245 0.98 -27.59 -28.61
C PRO A 245 0.52 -26.91 -27.30
N CYS A 246 -0.36 -27.60 -26.59
CA CYS A 246 -0.91 -27.21 -25.29
C CYS A 246 0.21 -27.02 -24.25
N VAL A 247 0.55 -25.77 -23.94
CA VAL A 247 1.39 -25.39 -22.79
C VAL A 247 0.49 -24.78 -21.73
N THR A 248 0.58 -25.31 -20.52
CA THR A 248 -0.12 -24.84 -19.32
C THR A 248 0.21 -23.37 -19.05
N SER A 249 -0.80 -22.52 -19.18
CA SER A 249 -0.70 -21.07 -19.00
C SER A 249 -0.38 -20.73 -17.55
N LYS A 250 0.85 -20.24 -17.29
CA LYS A 250 1.16 -19.43 -16.11
C LYS A 250 0.49 -18.07 -16.31
N LYS A 251 -0.51 -17.76 -15.49
CA LYS A 251 -1.14 -16.42 -15.44
C LYS A 251 -0.16 -15.44 -14.81
N SER A 252 0.43 -14.56 -15.63
CA SER A 252 1.14 -13.37 -15.16
C SER A 252 0.16 -12.21 -15.05
N VAL A 253 0.06 -11.59 -13.87
CA VAL A 253 -0.65 -10.32 -13.70
C VAL A 253 0.36 -9.20 -13.93
N ILE A 254 0.14 -8.39 -14.96
CA ILE A 254 0.93 -7.19 -15.23
C ILE A 254 0.14 -6.01 -14.68
N LEU A 255 0.67 -5.37 -13.62
CA LEU A 255 0.13 -4.12 -13.11
C LEU A 255 0.85 -2.96 -13.81
N HIS A 256 0.09 -2.11 -14.49
CA HIS A 256 0.59 -0.89 -15.12
C HIS A 256 0.47 0.27 -14.13
N PHE A 257 1.58 0.97 -13.87
CA PHE A 257 1.63 2.22 -13.11
C PHE A 257 2.37 3.28 -13.92
#